data_AF-A0A4R7ND36-F1
#
_entry.id   AF-A0A4R7ND36-F1
#
_cell.length_a   1.000
_cell.length_b   1.000
_cell.length_c   1.000
_cell.angle_alpha   90.00
_cell.angle_beta   90.00
_cell.angle_gamma   90.00
#
_symmetry.space_group_name_H-M   'P 1'
#
loop_
_entity.id
_entity.type
_entity.pdbx_description
1 polymer ?
#
loop_
_entity_poly.entity_id
_entity_poly.type
_entity_poly.pdbx_seq_one_letter_code
_entity_poly.pdbx_strand_id
1 'polypeptide(L)'
;MGRKRVIVQKEAPLWLGVLLDAAFDPTSTALDLKRSADVLNHTGPGHGWQVRHGQADLLAIASNLTQYPHDYSDARRTELLLAWAERWVQADDWRRLQERVRKRRQR
;
A
#
# COMPACT_ATOMS: atom_id res chain seq x y z
N MET A 1 -14.25 -1.86 -15.43
CA MET A 1 -14.06 -2.57 -14.15
C MET A 1 -12.62 -3.02 -14.04
N GLY A 2 -11.83 -2.42 -13.14
CA GLY A 2 -10.44 -2.84 -12.91
C GLY A 2 -10.41 -4.22 -12.25
N ARG A 3 -9.42 -5.06 -12.60
CA ARG A 3 -9.23 -6.38 -11.97
C ARG A 3 -9.18 -6.24 -10.45
N LYS A 4 -9.84 -7.16 -9.74
CA LYS A 4 -9.80 -7.25 -8.27
C LYS A 4 -8.34 -7.36 -7.81
N ARG A 5 -7.91 -6.47 -6.93
CA ARG A 5 -6.57 -6.51 -6.32
C ARG A 5 -6.55 -7.67 -5.33
N VAL A 6 -5.42 -8.39 -5.30
CA VAL A 6 -5.24 -9.56 -4.44
C VAL A 6 -3.83 -9.54 -3.88
N ILE A 7 -3.74 -9.71 -2.57
CA ILE A 7 -2.50 -9.98 -1.84
C ILE A 7 -2.63 -11.40 -1.27
N VAL A 8 -1.64 -12.25 -1.52
CA VAL A 8 -1.62 -13.61 -0.95
C VAL A 8 -1.24 -13.49 0.53
N GLN A 9 -1.96 -14.16 1.43
CA GLN A 9 -1.78 -14.00 2.88
C GLN A 9 -0.34 -14.19 3.36
N LYS A 10 0.33 -15.25 2.88
CA LYS A 10 1.74 -15.53 3.19
C LYS A 10 2.72 -14.47 2.67
N GLU A 11 2.30 -13.63 1.72
CA GLU A 11 3.12 -12.56 1.15
C GLU A 11 2.87 -11.21 1.87
N ALA A 12 1.98 -11.13 2.87
CA ALA A 12 1.67 -9.86 3.55
C ALA A 12 2.91 -9.13 4.11
N PRO A 13 3.89 -9.81 4.75
CA PRO A 13 5.12 -9.15 5.19
C PRO A 13 5.96 -8.60 4.02
N LEU A 14 6.00 -9.35 2.91
CA LEU A 14 6.73 -8.95 1.70
C LEU A 14 6.08 -7.72 1.05
N TRP A 15 4.75 -7.70 0.98
CA TRP A 15 3.97 -6.57 0.51
C TRP A 15 4.17 -5.35 1.39
N LEU A 16 4.10 -5.48 2.72
CA LEU A 16 4.35 -4.38 3.63
C LEU A 16 5.71 -3.71 3.35
N GLY A 17 6.78 -4.50 3.21
CA GLY A 17 8.10 -3.97 2.87
C GLY A 17 8.11 -3.24 1.52
N VAL A 18 7.52 -3.82 0.47
CA VAL A 18 7.48 -3.19 -0.86
C VAL A 18 6.69 -1.88 -0.84
N LEU A 19 5.58 -1.84 -0.12
CA LEU A 19 4.75 -0.65 0.02
C LEU A 19 5.47 0.45 0.80
N LEU A 20 6.14 0.11 1.90
CA LEU A 20 6.94 1.05 2.68
C LEU A 20 8.06 1.64 1.82
N ASP A 21 8.83 0.81 1.14
CA ASP A 21 9.89 1.30 0.26
C ASP A 21 9.32 2.18 -0.86
N ALA A 22 8.19 1.79 -1.47
CA ALA A 22 7.60 2.58 -2.53
C ALA A 22 7.02 3.93 -2.07
N ALA A 23 6.52 4.02 -0.84
CA ALA A 23 5.88 5.21 -0.29
C ALA A 23 6.87 6.21 0.35
N PHE A 24 8.02 5.73 0.83
CA PHE A 24 8.98 6.53 1.59
C PHE A 24 10.33 6.75 0.90
N ASP A 25 10.71 5.93 -0.09
CA ASP A 25 11.91 6.17 -0.91
C ASP A 25 11.62 7.27 -1.96
N PRO A 26 12.25 8.44 -1.89
CA PRO A 26 12.02 9.53 -2.84
C PRO A 26 12.49 9.20 -4.27
N THR A 27 13.35 8.18 -4.43
CA THR A 27 13.82 7.71 -5.74
C THR A 27 12.89 6.66 -6.36
N SER A 28 11.92 6.15 -5.60
CA SER A 28 11.02 5.11 -6.06
C SER A 28 9.95 5.67 -7.00
N THR A 29 9.90 5.13 -8.22
CA THR A 29 8.86 5.44 -9.23
C THR A 29 7.70 4.45 -9.27
N ALA A 30 7.65 3.52 -8.29
CA ALA A 30 6.65 2.45 -8.27
C ALA A 30 5.28 2.89 -7.75
N LEU A 31 5.20 4.00 -7.03
CA LEU A 31 3.98 4.52 -6.42
C LEU A 31 4.00 6.04 -6.46
N ASP A 32 2.95 6.64 -7.02
CA ASP A 32 2.78 8.10 -7.03
C ASP A 32 1.64 8.49 -6.06
N LEU A 33 2.00 8.68 -4.79
CA LEU A 33 1.04 9.11 -3.76
C LEU A 33 0.51 10.52 -4.01
N LYS A 34 1.25 11.38 -4.72
CA LYS A 34 0.81 12.73 -5.05
C LYS A 34 -0.34 12.65 -6.05
N ARG A 35 -0.17 11.90 -7.13
CA ARG A 35 -1.24 11.62 -8.09
C ARG A 35 -2.46 10.99 -7.42
N SER A 36 -2.25 10.04 -6.51
CA SER A 36 -3.38 9.43 -5.78
C SER A 36 -4.11 10.43 -4.90
N ALA A 37 -3.40 11.30 -4.18
CA ALA A 37 -4.02 12.38 -3.41
C ALA A 37 -4.82 13.33 -4.31
N ASP A 38 -4.27 13.71 -5.46
CA ASP A 38 -4.97 14.54 -6.44
C ASP A 38 -6.24 13.86 -6.94
N VAL A 39 -6.20 12.58 -7.32
CA VAL A 39 -7.40 11.83 -7.72
C VAL A 39 -8.44 11.81 -6.61
N LEU A 40 -8.04 11.46 -5.37
CA LEU A 40 -8.95 11.42 -4.22
C LEU A 40 -9.62 12.76 -3.95
N ASN A 41 -8.88 13.86 -4.11
CA ASN A 41 -9.40 15.22 -3.95
C ASN A 41 -10.40 15.63 -5.04
N HIS A 42 -10.30 15.06 -6.25
CA HIS A 42 -11.26 15.33 -7.33
C HIS A 42 -12.49 14.40 -7.27
N THR A 43 -12.37 13.20 -6.69
CA THR A 43 -13.45 12.21 -6.67
C THR A 43 -14.32 12.23 -5.41
N GLY A 44 -13.92 12.95 -4.37
CA GLY A 44 -14.62 12.97 -3.08
C GLY A 44 -14.62 14.36 -2.43
N PRO A 45 -15.53 14.60 -1.48
CA PRO A 45 -15.65 15.91 -0.84
C PRO A 45 -14.44 16.24 0.06
N GLY A 46 -13.85 17.42 -0.15
CA GLY A 46 -13.26 18.31 0.87
C GLY A 46 -12.13 17.83 1.79
N HIS A 47 -11.68 16.59 1.73
CA HIS A 47 -10.77 16.03 2.75
C HIS A 47 -9.34 16.57 2.71
N GLY A 48 -8.94 17.28 1.65
CA GLY A 48 -7.59 17.82 1.49
C GLY A 48 -6.53 16.73 1.59
N TRP A 49 -6.73 15.62 0.88
CA TRP A 49 -5.80 14.50 0.83
C TRP A 49 -4.42 14.96 0.37
N GLN A 50 -3.39 14.41 1.00
CA GLN A 50 -2.00 14.74 0.78
C GLN A 50 -1.17 13.47 0.89
N VAL A 51 0.04 13.50 0.32
CA VAL A 51 1.01 12.39 0.39
C VAL A 51 1.20 11.91 1.82
N ARG A 52 1.29 12.85 2.78
CA ARG A 52 1.47 12.54 4.21
C ARG A 52 0.35 11.68 4.81
N HIS A 53 -0.88 11.76 4.29
CA HIS A 53 -1.98 10.95 4.81
C HIS A 53 -1.80 9.48 4.40
N GLY A 54 -1.43 9.21 3.14
CA GLY A 54 -1.12 7.85 2.69
C GLY A 54 0.08 7.24 3.40
N GLN A 55 1.12 8.05 3.61
CA GLN A 55 2.30 7.67 4.39
C GLN A 55 1.95 7.39 5.86
N ALA A 56 1.20 8.28 6.51
CA ALA A 56 0.80 8.10 7.90
C ALA A 56 -0.09 6.86 8.09
N ASP A 57 -1.07 6.64 7.20
CA ASP A 57 -1.92 5.44 7.20
C ASP A 57 -1.06 4.16 7.10
N LEU A 58 -0.09 4.14 6.18
CA LEU A 58 0.78 2.97 5.98
C LEU A 58 1.70 2.74 7.18
N LEU A 59 2.23 3.82 7.76
CA LEU A 59 3.08 3.76 8.94
C LEU A 59 2.30 3.28 10.16
N ALA A 60 1.04 3.70 10.32
CA ALA A 60 0.17 3.22 11.39
C ALA A 60 -0.09 1.71 11.26
N ILE A 61 -0.34 1.20 10.04
CA ILE A 61 -0.44 -0.24 9.79
C ILE A 61 0.88 -0.93 10.19
N ALA A 62 2.03 -0.44 9.69
CA ALA A 62 3.34 -1.02 9.99
C ALA A 62 3.64 -1.06 11.49
N SER A 63 3.35 0.04 12.20
CA SER A 63 3.52 0.16 13.65
C SER A 63 2.67 -0.88 14.39
N ASN A 64 1.38 -0.97 14.06
CA ASN A 64 0.47 -1.92 14.71
C ASN A 64 0.92 -3.37 14.50
N LEU A 65 1.34 -3.72 13.28
CA LEU A 65 1.81 -5.08 12.96
C LEU A 65 3.14 -5.42 13.65
N THR A 66 3.96 -4.42 13.96
CA THR A 66 5.24 -4.59 14.66
C THR A 66 5.06 -4.65 16.18
N GLN A 67 4.18 -3.82 16.73
CA GLN A 67 3.92 -3.72 18.17
C GLN A 67 3.09 -4.91 18.68
N TYR A 68 2.16 -5.41 17.87
CA TYR A 68 1.21 -6.45 18.26
C TYR A 68 1.21 -7.62 17.27
N PRO A 69 2.36 -8.27 17.01
CA PRO A 69 2.47 -9.25 15.93
C PRO A 69 1.52 -10.45 16.10
N HIS A 70 1.17 -10.83 17.33
CA HIS A 70 0.28 -11.96 17.62
C HIS A 70 -1.21 -11.61 17.56
N ASP A 71 -1.56 -10.32 17.58
CA ASP A 71 -2.95 -9.85 17.57
C ASP A 71 -3.54 -9.82 16.16
N TYR A 72 -2.68 -9.89 15.13
CA TYR A 72 -3.07 -9.85 13.73
C TYR A 72 -2.80 -11.17 13.03
N SER A 73 -3.87 -11.88 12.65
CA SER A 73 -3.79 -13.02 11.74
C SER A 73 -3.28 -12.59 10.36
N ASP A 74 -2.72 -13.53 9.58
CA ASP A 74 -2.23 -13.23 8.22
C ASP A 74 -3.35 -12.74 7.29
N ALA A 75 -4.58 -13.23 7.49
CA ALA A 75 -5.77 -12.70 6.83
C ALA A 75 -5.99 -11.23 7.19
N ARG A 76 -5.92 -10.86 8.47
CA ARG A 76 -6.14 -9.48 8.91
C ARG A 76 -5.05 -8.54 8.41
N ARG A 77 -3.78 -8.98 8.42
CA ARG A 77 -2.64 -8.22 7.84
C ARG A 77 -2.90 -7.91 6.37
N THR A 78 -3.35 -8.92 5.63
CA THR A 78 -3.66 -8.83 4.21
C THR A 78 -4.79 -7.84 3.93
N GLU A 79 -5.88 -7.91 4.70
CA GLU A 79 -7.00 -6.98 4.59
C GLU A 79 -6.57 -5.52 4.78
N LEU A 80 -5.75 -5.24 5.80
CA LEU A 80 -5.26 -3.89 6.08
C LEU A 80 -4.42 -3.35 4.92
N LEU A 81 -3.48 -4.15 4.41
CA LEU A 81 -2.64 -3.77 3.28
C LEU A 81 -3.46 -3.61 1.99
N LEU A 82 -4.45 -4.47 1.76
CA LEU A 82 -5.30 -4.40 0.59
C LEU A 82 -6.20 -3.17 0.65
N ALA A 83 -6.81 -2.87 1.79
CA ALA A 83 -7.64 -1.69 1.98
C ALA A 83 -6.84 -0.39 1.78
N TRP A 84 -5.60 -0.35 2.30
CA TRP A 84 -4.70 0.77 2.05
C TRP A 84 -4.39 0.88 0.55
N ALA A 85 -4.05 -0.23 -0.10
CA ALA A 85 -3.73 -0.24 -1.52
C ALA A 85 -4.92 0.20 -2.37
N GLU A 86 -6.12 -0.30 -2.11
CA GLU A 86 -7.38 0.08 -2.77
C GLU A 86 -7.62 1.58 -2.75
N ARG A 87 -7.30 2.25 -1.64
CA ARG A 87 -7.43 3.70 -1.50
C ARG A 87 -6.32 4.48 -2.20
N TRP A 88 -5.06 4.07 -2.00
CA TRP A 88 -3.90 4.91 -2.30
C TRP A 88 -3.14 4.53 -3.57
N VAL A 89 -3.36 3.35 -4.13
CA VAL A 89 -2.59 2.85 -5.27
C VAL A 89 -3.43 2.95 -6.54
N GLN A 90 -2.90 3.55 -7.60
CA GLN A 90 -3.55 3.58 -8.91
C GLN A 90 -3.33 2.27 -9.67
N ALA A 91 -4.12 2.00 -10.71
CA ALA A 91 -4.03 0.73 -11.46
C ALA A 91 -2.63 0.47 -12.05
N ASP A 92 -1.97 1.50 -12.59
CA ASP A 92 -0.61 1.37 -13.13
C ASP A 92 0.46 1.13 -12.05
N ASP A 93 0.31 1.79 -10.90
CA ASP A 93 1.22 1.64 -9.76
C ASP A 93 1.08 0.24 -9.15
N TRP A 94 -0.15 -0.28 -9.10
CA TRP A 94 -0.41 -1.64 -8.65
C TRP A 94 0.39 -2.67 -9.44
N ARG A 95 0.44 -2.53 -10.78
CA ARG A 95 1.23 -3.41 -11.63
C ARG A 95 2.73 -3.31 -11.32
N ARG A 96 3.27 -2.10 -11.14
CA ARG A 96 4.69 -1.88 -10.79
C ARG A 96 5.04 -2.48 -9.43
N LEU A 97 4.14 -2.37 -8.45
CA LEU A 97 4.30 -2.96 -7.12
C LEU A 97 4.27 -4.49 -7.18
N GLN A 98 3.35 -5.09 -7.95
CA GLN A 98 3.32 -6.54 -8.18
C GLN A 98 4.63 -7.06 -8.79
N GLU A 99 5.20 -6.32 -9.75
CA GLU A 99 6.50 -6.67 -10.33
C GLU A 99 7.63 -6.62 -9.30
N ARG A 100 7.63 -5.62 -8.40
CA ARG A 100 8.61 -5.53 -7.30
C ARG A 100 8.46 -6.67 -6.30
N VAL A 101 7.23 -7.02 -5.90
CA VAL A 101 6.94 -8.16 -5.03
C VAL A 101 7.44 -9.45 -5.68
N ARG A 102 7.13 -9.67 -6.96
CA ARG A 102 7.62 -10.84 -7.72
C ARG A 102 9.14 -10.92 -7.73
N LYS A 103 9.83 -9.79 -7.95
CA LYS A 103 11.30 -9.73 -7.92
C LYS A 103 11.86 -10.05 -6.54
N ARG A 104 11.24 -9.56 -5.45
CA ARG A 104 11.70 -9.86 -4.09
C ARG A 104 11.43 -11.30 -3.68
N ARG A 105 10.36 -11.92 -4.16
CA ARG A 105 10.05 -13.33 -3.92
C ARG A 105 11.06 -14.30 -4.54
N GLN A 106 11.73 -13.87 -5.61
CA GLN A 106 12.74 -14.67 -6.34
C GLN A 106 14.16 -14.46 -5.82
N ARG A 107 14.35 -13.56 -4.86
CA ARG A 107 15.62 -13.37 -4.14
C ARG A 107 15.66 -14.29 -2.94
#